data_AF-A0A9R1ELQ8-F1
#
_entry.id   AF-A0A9R1ELQ8-F1
#
_cell.length_a   1.000
_cell.length_b   1.000
_cell.length_c   1.000
_cell.angle_alpha   90.00
_cell.angle_beta   90.00
_cell.angle_gamma   90.00
#
_symmetry.space_group_name_H-M   'P 1'
#
loop_
_entity.id
_entity.type
_entity.pdbx_description
1 polymer ?
#
loop_
_entity_poly.entity_id
_entity_poly.type
_entity_poly.pdbx_seq_one_letter_code
_entity_poly.pdbx_strand_id
1 'polypeptide(L)'
;DTVIFILDILYRDRDYARFFVLETIARVPYFAFISVLHLYETFGWSRRADNIKVHFAESMNEFHHLLIMEALGGNSVWLDRFLARFSAFFYYFVTVGMYMLSPRMAYHFSECVERHAYSTYDKFLKLNGEELKKLPAPEVAVNYYMNEDLYMFDEFQTSRAPNSRRPKVDNLYDVFVNVRDDEAEHCKTMKACQTHETLRSPHAVQSSIEADAE
;
A
#
# COMPACT_ATOMS: atom_id res chain seq x y z
N ASP A 1 -2.93 -16.88 7.69
CA ASP A 1 -2.21 -18.15 7.47
C ASP A 1 -2.82 -19.05 6.41
N THR A 2 -4.08 -19.50 6.52
CA THR A 2 -4.68 -20.44 5.55
C THR A 2 -4.78 -19.89 4.12
N VAL A 3 -5.25 -18.65 3.94
CA VAL A 3 -5.39 -18.02 2.61
C VAL A 3 -4.03 -17.85 1.93
N ILE A 4 -3.03 -17.41 2.69
CA ILE A 4 -1.66 -17.21 2.23
C ILE A 4 -1.04 -18.53 1.77
N PHE A 5 -1.19 -19.59 2.56
CA PHE A 5 -0.68 -20.92 2.21
C PHE A 5 -1.32 -21.48 0.93
N ILE A 6 -2.62 -21.23 0.74
CA ILE A 6 -3.31 -21.62 -0.50
C ILE A 6 -2.77 -20.83 -1.70
N LEU A 7 -2.51 -19.53 -1.55
CA LEU A 7 -1.91 -18.71 -2.59
C LEU A 7 -0.46 -19.13 -2.91
N ASP A 8 0.33 -19.46 -1.90
CA ASP A 8 1.70 -19.99 -2.06
C ASP A 8 1.72 -21.26 -2.93
N ILE A 9 0.72 -22.13 -2.75
CA ILE A 9 0.59 -23.36 -3.55
C ILE A 9 0.07 -23.06 -4.95
N LEU A 10 -0.97 -22.25 -5.06
CA LEU A 10 -1.66 -21.96 -6.32
C LEU A 10 -0.76 -21.22 -7.32
N TYR A 11 0.14 -20.35 -6.83
CA TYR A 11 1.01 -19.51 -7.64
C TYR A 11 2.49 -19.89 -7.58
N ARG A 12 2.79 -21.17 -7.32
CA ARG A 12 4.17 -21.66 -7.37
C ARG A 12 4.79 -21.34 -8.74
N ASP A 13 5.98 -20.74 -8.72
CA ASP A 13 6.75 -20.29 -9.89
C ASP A 13 6.04 -19.22 -10.76
N ARG A 14 4.99 -18.58 -10.24
CA ARG A 14 4.23 -17.50 -10.90
C ARG A 14 4.19 -16.24 -10.04
N ASP A 15 5.35 -15.77 -9.62
CA ASP A 15 5.51 -14.71 -8.61
C ASP A 15 4.77 -13.41 -9.00
N TYR A 16 4.88 -12.94 -10.24
CA TYR A 16 4.19 -11.71 -10.65
C TYR A 16 2.66 -11.83 -10.65
N ALA A 17 2.12 -13.01 -10.96
CA ALA A 17 0.67 -13.25 -10.87
C ALA A 17 0.20 -13.27 -9.42
N ARG A 18 0.99 -13.86 -8.52
CA ARG A 18 0.75 -13.79 -7.08
C ARG A 18 0.73 -12.35 -6.58
N PHE A 19 1.77 -11.58 -6.89
CA PHE A 19 1.85 -10.18 -6.48
C PHE A 19 0.67 -9.39 -7.03
N PHE A 20 0.35 -9.51 -8.32
CA PHE A 20 -0.84 -8.89 -8.92
C PHE A 20 -2.14 -9.16 -8.13
N VAL A 21 -2.37 -10.40 -7.70
CA VAL A 21 -3.55 -10.75 -6.89
C VAL A 21 -3.51 -10.11 -5.52
N LEU A 22 -2.34 -10.10 -4.86
CA LEU A 22 -2.14 -9.48 -3.55
C LEU A 22 -2.35 -7.96 -3.64
N GLU A 23 -1.72 -7.26 -4.58
CA GLU A 23 -1.85 -5.81 -4.81
C GLU A 23 -3.29 -5.39 -5.18
N THR A 24 -4.04 -6.28 -5.82
CA THR A 24 -5.47 -6.04 -6.09
C THR A 24 -6.29 -6.03 -4.80
N ILE A 25 -5.88 -6.83 -3.81
CA ILE A 25 -6.56 -6.98 -2.52
C ILE A 25 -6.04 -5.94 -1.50
N ALA A 26 -4.75 -5.62 -1.53
CA ALA A 26 -4.06 -4.72 -0.59
C ALA A 26 -4.61 -3.29 -0.59
N ARG A 27 -5.10 -2.79 -1.74
CA ARG A 27 -5.79 -1.48 -1.83
C ARG A 27 -7.11 -1.39 -1.06
N VAL A 28 -7.78 -2.52 -0.82
CA VAL A 28 -9.19 -2.56 -0.40
C VAL A 28 -9.43 -1.97 0.99
N PRO A 29 -8.57 -2.23 2.01
CA PRO A 29 -8.74 -1.67 3.34
C PRO A 29 -8.75 -0.15 3.33
N TYR A 30 -7.83 0.48 2.60
CA TYR A 30 -7.75 1.93 2.51
C TYR A 30 -9.02 2.55 1.93
N PHE A 31 -9.53 1.98 0.83
CA PHE A 31 -10.81 2.41 0.27
C PHE A 31 -11.98 2.22 1.24
N ALA A 32 -12.02 1.10 1.98
CA ALA A 32 -13.04 0.87 3.01
C ALA A 32 -12.95 1.90 4.15
N PHE A 33 -11.75 2.21 4.64
CA PHE A 33 -11.54 3.18 5.72
C PHE A 33 -12.00 4.57 5.30
N ILE A 34 -11.58 5.03 4.13
CA ILE A 34 -12.02 6.32 3.56
C ILE A 34 -13.53 6.37 3.41
N SER A 35 -14.15 5.29 2.91
CA SER A 35 -15.61 5.23 2.73
C SER A 35 -16.37 5.40 4.05
N VAL A 36 -15.91 4.74 5.13
CA VAL A 36 -16.52 4.89 6.46
C VAL A 36 -16.25 6.27 7.05
N LEU A 37 -15.02 6.80 6.91
CA LEU A 37 -14.67 8.13 7.40
C LEU A 37 -15.52 9.22 6.73
N HIS A 38 -15.70 9.16 5.41
CA HIS A 38 -16.59 10.07 4.69
C HIS A 38 -18.05 9.96 5.13
N LEU A 39 -18.53 8.73 5.39
CA LEU A 39 -19.88 8.53 5.90
C LEU A 39 -20.06 9.18 7.28
N TYR A 40 -19.09 9.02 8.18
CA TYR A 40 -19.10 9.65 9.50
C TYR A 40 -19.02 11.17 9.42
N GLU A 41 -18.25 11.72 8.48
CA GLU A 41 -18.22 13.18 8.21
C GLU A 41 -19.55 13.70 7.71
N THR A 42 -20.19 12.97 6.80
CA THR A 42 -21.51 13.32 6.23
C THR A 42 -22.59 13.37 7.31
N PHE A 43 -22.55 12.45 8.27
CA PHE A 43 -23.45 12.47 9.42
C PHE A 43 -23.03 13.44 10.54
N GLY A 44 -21.87 14.08 10.41
CA GLY A 44 -21.35 15.01 11.41
C GLY A 44 -20.84 14.34 12.69
N TRP A 45 -20.55 13.04 12.67
CA TRP A 45 -20.10 12.28 13.85
C TRP A 45 -18.62 12.50 14.18
N SER A 46 -17.78 12.67 13.18
CA SER A 46 -16.34 12.88 13.33
C SER A 46 -15.79 13.55 12.08
N ARG A 47 -14.72 14.34 12.22
CA ARG A 47 -13.98 14.94 11.11
C ARG A 47 -12.53 14.53 11.21
N ARG A 48 -12.03 13.77 10.23
CA ARG A 48 -10.67 13.20 10.23
C ARG A 48 -10.05 13.34 8.84
N ALA A 49 -9.98 14.59 8.37
CA ALA A 49 -9.48 14.91 7.04
C ALA A 49 -8.06 14.39 6.79
N ASP A 50 -7.19 14.41 7.80
CA ASP A 50 -5.82 13.89 7.67
C ASP A 50 -5.79 12.36 7.52
N ASN A 51 -6.66 11.62 8.23
CA ASN A 51 -6.79 10.17 8.01
C ASN A 51 -7.25 9.88 6.59
N ILE A 52 -8.20 10.65 6.05
CA ILE A 52 -8.69 10.49 4.68
C ILE A 52 -7.55 10.73 3.68
N LYS A 53 -6.76 11.81 3.86
CA LYS A 53 -5.62 12.11 3.00
C LYS A 53 -4.57 11.01 3.02
N VAL A 54 -4.16 10.56 4.21
CA VAL A 54 -3.14 9.51 4.35
C VAL A 54 -3.63 8.21 3.74
N HIS A 55 -4.84 7.75 4.08
CA HIS A 55 -5.36 6.50 3.50
C HIS A 55 -5.57 6.61 1.98
N PHE A 56 -5.88 7.80 1.46
CA PHE A 56 -5.94 8.01 0.02
C PHE A 56 -4.56 7.87 -0.62
N ALA A 57 -3.53 8.45 -0.01
CA ALA A 57 -2.16 8.30 -0.45
C ALA A 57 -1.70 6.83 -0.39
N GLU A 58 -2.04 6.10 0.68
CA GLU A 58 -1.79 4.65 0.79
C GLU A 58 -2.49 3.87 -0.33
N SER A 59 -3.76 4.15 -0.60
CA SER A 59 -4.49 3.51 -1.70
C SER A 59 -3.88 3.82 -3.07
N MET A 60 -3.31 5.02 -3.26
CA MET A 60 -2.62 5.38 -4.49
C MET A 60 -1.27 4.68 -4.62
N ASN A 61 -0.54 4.47 -3.52
CA ASN A 61 0.70 3.70 -3.51
C ASN A 61 0.46 2.25 -3.99
N GLU A 62 -0.48 1.55 -3.35
CA GLU A 62 -0.94 0.19 -3.71
C GLU A 62 -1.47 0.10 -5.15
N PHE A 63 -2.04 1.19 -5.66
CA PHE A 63 -2.46 1.26 -7.05
C PHE A 63 -1.28 1.20 -8.01
N HIS A 64 -0.19 1.91 -7.72
CA HIS A 64 1.02 1.87 -8.53
C HIS A 64 1.73 0.52 -8.41
N HIS A 65 1.75 -0.11 -7.23
CA HIS A 65 2.24 -1.48 -7.08
C HIS A 65 1.50 -2.45 -8.01
N LEU A 66 0.17 -2.37 -8.07
CA LEU A 66 -0.59 -3.18 -9.03
C LEU A 66 -0.18 -2.92 -10.48
N LEU A 67 -0.09 -1.65 -10.89
CA LEU A 67 0.29 -1.31 -12.28
C LEU A 67 1.67 -1.86 -12.65
N ILE A 68 2.61 -1.85 -11.70
CA ILE A 68 3.93 -2.49 -11.87
C ILE A 68 3.75 -3.98 -12.12
N MET A 69 2.94 -4.68 -11.32
CA MET A 69 2.70 -6.12 -11.51
C MET A 69 1.97 -6.42 -12.82
N GLU A 70 1.07 -5.55 -13.28
CA GLU A 70 0.43 -5.66 -14.58
C GLU A 70 1.43 -5.50 -15.73
N ALA A 71 2.33 -4.52 -15.66
CA ALA A 71 3.39 -4.31 -16.64
C ALA A 71 4.36 -5.50 -16.72
N LEU A 72 4.57 -6.21 -15.61
CA LEU A 72 5.36 -7.44 -15.55
C LEU A 72 4.58 -8.70 -16.00
N GLY A 73 3.33 -8.55 -16.44
CA GLY A 73 2.51 -9.65 -16.95
C GLY A 73 1.75 -10.44 -15.88
N GLY A 74 1.68 -9.93 -14.65
CA GLY A 74 0.95 -10.56 -13.53
C GLY A 74 -0.56 -10.73 -13.80
N ASN A 75 -1.14 -9.89 -14.67
CA ASN A 75 -2.56 -9.96 -15.04
C ASN A 75 -2.83 -10.79 -16.31
N SER A 76 -1.87 -11.57 -16.80
CA SER A 76 -1.99 -12.30 -18.08
C SER A 76 -3.14 -13.31 -18.12
N VAL A 77 -3.41 -14.00 -17.00
CA VAL A 77 -4.41 -15.06 -16.92
C VAL A 77 -5.76 -14.53 -16.40
N TRP A 78 -6.83 -14.89 -17.10
CA TRP A 78 -8.19 -14.43 -16.75
C TRP A 78 -8.66 -14.90 -15.37
N LEU A 79 -8.34 -16.14 -15.00
CA LEU A 79 -8.74 -16.72 -13.71
C LEU A 79 -8.16 -15.92 -12.54
N ASP A 80 -6.89 -15.54 -12.61
CA ASP A 80 -6.22 -14.76 -11.58
C ASP A 80 -6.91 -13.38 -11.40
N ARG A 81 -7.24 -12.71 -12.52
CA ARG A 81 -8.03 -11.46 -12.51
C ARG A 81 -9.41 -11.64 -11.88
N PHE A 82 -10.11 -12.71 -12.24
CA PHE A 82 -11.43 -13.01 -11.69
C PHE A 82 -11.37 -13.24 -10.17
N LEU A 83 -10.45 -14.10 -9.71
CA LEU A 83 -10.28 -14.42 -8.30
C LEU A 83 -9.88 -13.20 -7.47
N ALA A 84 -8.96 -12.37 -7.99
CA ALA A 84 -8.54 -11.15 -7.31
C ALA A 84 -9.70 -10.17 -7.13
N ARG A 85 -10.44 -9.88 -8.20
CA ARG A 85 -11.59 -8.95 -8.18
C ARG A 85 -12.74 -9.46 -7.33
N PHE A 86 -13.05 -10.76 -7.42
CA PHE A 86 -14.10 -11.38 -6.63
C PHE A 86 -13.73 -11.33 -5.14
N SER A 87 -12.50 -11.69 -4.78
CA SER A 87 -12.02 -11.62 -3.39
C SER A 87 -12.03 -10.19 -2.87
N ALA A 88 -11.55 -9.22 -3.64
CA ALA A 88 -11.56 -7.80 -3.30
C ALA A 88 -12.97 -7.28 -3.00
N PHE A 89 -13.98 -7.69 -3.79
CA PHE A 89 -15.38 -7.30 -3.57
C PHE A 89 -15.91 -7.73 -2.20
N PHE A 90 -15.74 -9.01 -1.82
CA PHE A 90 -16.20 -9.47 -0.50
C PHE A 90 -15.35 -8.89 0.63
N TYR A 91 -14.04 -8.81 0.41
CA TYR A 91 -13.12 -8.25 1.39
C TYR A 91 -13.47 -6.79 1.73
N TYR A 92 -13.92 -6.00 0.75
CA TYR A 92 -14.40 -4.63 0.98
C TYR A 92 -15.51 -4.57 2.04
N PHE A 93 -16.59 -5.35 1.88
CA PHE A 93 -17.70 -5.33 2.83
C PHE A 93 -17.30 -5.82 4.23
N VAL A 94 -16.44 -6.84 4.29
CA VAL A 94 -15.90 -7.34 5.56
C VAL A 94 -15.08 -6.24 6.26
N THR A 95 -14.21 -5.56 5.52
CA THR A 95 -13.36 -4.50 6.09
C THR A 95 -14.15 -3.26 6.48
N VAL A 96 -15.18 -2.87 5.72
CA VAL A 96 -16.13 -1.82 6.12
C VAL A 96 -16.80 -2.18 7.45
N GLY A 97 -17.37 -3.38 7.56
CA GLY A 97 -17.99 -3.85 8.80
C GLY A 97 -17.02 -3.89 9.97
N MET A 98 -15.80 -4.40 9.74
CA MET A 98 -14.74 -4.45 10.73
C MET A 98 -14.34 -3.06 11.23
N TYR A 99 -14.14 -2.11 10.32
CA TYR A 99 -13.75 -0.74 10.65
C TYR A 99 -14.87 0.02 11.38
N MET A 100 -16.13 -0.16 10.98
CA MET A 100 -17.27 0.43 11.69
C MET A 100 -17.43 -0.11 13.11
N LEU A 101 -17.16 -1.40 13.34
CA LEU A 101 -17.23 -2.02 14.66
C LEU A 101 -16.04 -1.64 15.56
N SER A 102 -14.83 -1.65 14.99
CA SER A 102 -13.60 -1.33 15.71
C SER A 102 -12.50 -0.90 14.74
N PRO A 103 -12.24 0.41 14.59
CA PRO A 103 -11.14 0.91 13.76
C PRO A 103 -9.79 0.33 14.17
N ARG A 104 -9.55 0.20 15.49
CA ARG A 104 -8.31 -0.39 16.03
C ARG A 104 -8.11 -1.83 15.56
N MET A 105 -9.17 -2.64 15.52
CA MET A 105 -9.10 -4.02 15.03
C MET A 105 -8.79 -4.05 13.54
N ALA A 106 -9.42 -3.19 12.74
CA ALA A 106 -9.18 -3.09 11.31
C ALA A 106 -7.75 -2.63 10.98
N TYR A 107 -7.22 -1.67 11.73
CA TYR A 107 -5.82 -1.22 11.59
C TYR A 107 -4.81 -2.30 11.99
N HIS A 108 -5.06 -3.04 13.08
CA HIS A 108 -4.22 -4.16 13.46
C HIS A 108 -4.26 -5.29 12.41
N PHE A 109 -5.44 -5.60 11.87
CA PHE A 109 -5.56 -6.58 10.79
C PHE A 109 -4.75 -6.16 9.56
N SER A 110 -4.87 -4.90 9.14
CA SER A 110 -4.12 -4.35 8.01
C SER A 110 -2.61 -4.37 8.28
N GLU A 111 -2.15 -3.98 9.49
CA GLU A 111 -0.74 -4.11 9.89
C GLU A 111 -0.20 -5.54 9.70
N CYS A 112 -0.99 -6.56 10.05
CA CYS A 112 -0.59 -7.95 9.83
C CYS A 112 -0.47 -8.31 8.34
N VAL A 113 -1.36 -7.76 7.50
CA VAL A 113 -1.31 -7.95 6.04
C VAL A 113 -0.03 -7.31 5.47
N GLU A 114 0.27 -6.05 5.82
CA GLU A 114 1.45 -5.35 5.26
C GLU A 114 2.77 -5.94 5.75
N ARG A 115 2.81 -6.38 7.02
CA ARG A 115 3.96 -7.14 7.54
C ARG A 115 4.20 -8.43 6.76
N HIS A 116 3.12 -9.07 6.31
CA HIS A 116 3.22 -10.26 5.47
C HIS A 116 3.65 -9.91 4.03
N ALA A 117 3.13 -8.83 3.45
CA ALA A 117 3.54 -8.32 2.14
C ALA A 117 5.04 -7.99 2.13
N TYR A 118 5.52 -7.24 3.12
CA TYR A 118 6.95 -6.95 3.34
C TYR A 118 7.79 -8.22 3.33
N SER A 119 7.41 -9.22 4.13
CA SER A 119 8.15 -10.49 4.24
C SER A 119 8.17 -11.25 2.91
N THR A 120 7.08 -11.18 2.15
CA THR A 120 6.97 -11.82 0.83
C THR A 120 7.92 -11.17 -0.17
N TYR A 121 7.94 -9.84 -0.25
CA TYR A 121 8.85 -9.10 -1.11
C TYR A 121 10.32 -9.27 -0.70
N ASP A 122 10.62 -9.22 0.60
CA ASP A 122 11.98 -9.44 1.10
C ASP A 122 12.51 -10.84 0.76
N LYS A 123 11.65 -11.86 0.87
CA LYS A 123 11.99 -13.23 0.46
C LYS A 123 12.22 -13.31 -1.06
N PHE A 124 11.37 -12.69 -1.86
CA PHE A 124 11.50 -12.67 -3.32
C PHE A 124 12.80 -12.00 -3.76
N LEU A 125 13.15 -10.86 -3.17
CA LEU A 125 14.41 -10.15 -3.42
C LEU A 125 15.64 -10.99 -3.07
N LYS A 126 15.60 -11.72 -1.94
CA LYS A 126 16.70 -12.61 -1.53
C LYS A 126 16.91 -13.79 -2.47
N LEU A 127 15.83 -14.32 -3.04
CA LEU A 127 15.88 -15.47 -3.94
C LEU A 127 16.27 -15.09 -5.37
N ASN A 128 15.78 -13.95 -5.86
CA ASN A 128 15.88 -13.57 -7.28
C ASN A 128 16.80 -12.36 -7.53
N GLY A 129 17.49 -11.84 -6.51
CA GLY A 129 18.16 -10.55 -6.57
C GLY A 129 19.17 -10.38 -7.72
N GLU A 130 19.97 -11.41 -8.01
CA GLU A 130 20.96 -11.36 -9.09
C GLU A 130 20.33 -11.35 -10.49
N GLU A 131 19.18 -11.99 -10.68
CA GLU A 131 18.46 -11.96 -11.95
C GLU A 131 17.70 -10.63 -12.11
N LEU A 132 17.07 -10.13 -11.04
CA LEU A 132 16.34 -8.86 -11.08
C LEU A 132 17.25 -7.67 -11.42
N LYS A 133 18.51 -7.67 -10.97
CA LYS A 133 19.49 -6.62 -11.32
C LYS A 133 19.81 -6.55 -12.82
N LYS A 134 19.62 -7.65 -13.55
CA LYS A 134 19.89 -7.71 -15.00
C LYS A 134 18.71 -7.21 -15.84
N LEU A 135 17.53 -7.12 -15.24
CA LEU A 135 16.30 -6.76 -15.93
C LEU A 135 16.04 -5.24 -15.84
N PRO A 136 15.54 -4.62 -16.92
CA PRO A 136 15.20 -3.21 -16.89
C PRO A 136 14.00 -2.96 -15.98
N ALA A 137 13.97 -1.79 -15.35
CA ALA A 137 12.78 -1.35 -14.62
C ALA A 137 11.63 -1.03 -15.60
N PRO A 138 10.38 -1.42 -15.30
CA PRO A 138 9.24 -1.05 -16.11
C PRO A 138 8.99 0.47 -16.03
N GLU A 139 8.58 1.06 -17.16
CA GLU A 139 8.35 2.51 -17.30
C GLU A 139 7.38 3.05 -16.24
N VAL A 140 6.34 2.29 -15.89
CA VAL A 140 5.37 2.68 -14.87
C VAL A 140 6.00 2.83 -13.47
N ALA A 141 7.01 2.03 -13.13
CA ALA A 141 7.72 2.16 -11.86
C ALA A 141 8.61 3.41 -11.86
N VAL A 142 9.31 3.66 -12.97
CA VAL A 142 10.15 4.86 -13.13
C VAL A 142 9.28 6.11 -13.01
N ASN A 143 8.16 6.16 -13.74
CA ASN A 143 7.23 7.29 -13.72
C ASN A 143 6.58 7.52 -12.35
N TYR A 144 6.43 6.48 -11.53
CA TYR A 144 5.89 6.62 -10.18
C TYR A 144 6.95 7.14 -9.19
N TYR A 145 8.10 6.48 -9.12
CA TYR A 145 9.11 6.73 -8.10
C TYR A 145 10.04 7.92 -8.40
N MET A 146 10.21 8.25 -9.68
CA MET A 146 11.13 9.30 -10.16
C MET A 146 10.38 10.50 -10.74
N ASN A 147 9.08 10.63 -10.47
CA ASN A 147 8.30 11.79 -10.89
C ASN A 147 8.77 13.07 -10.18
N GLU A 148 8.46 14.23 -10.77
CA GLU A 148 8.64 15.53 -10.13
C GLU A 148 7.62 15.74 -9.00
N ASP A 149 6.38 15.27 -9.18
CA ASP A 149 5.34 15.34 -8.15
C ASP A 149 5.29 14.06 -7.31
N LEU A 150 5.94 14.11 -6.15
CA LEU A 150 5.96 13.05 -5.14
C LEU A 150 5.11 13.41 -3.91
N TYR A 151 4.13 14.32 -4.04
CA TYR A 151 3.29 14.73 -2.91
C TYR A 151 2.60 13.53 -2.25
N MET A 152 1.90 12.69 -3.03
CA MET A 152 1.21 11.51 -2.48
C MET A 152 2.20 10.46 -1.96
N PHE A 153 3.39 10.37 -2.56
CA PHE A 153 4.45 9.48 -2.08
C PHE A 153 4.98 9.93 -0.72
N ASP A 154 5.10 11.22 -0.47
CA ASP A 154 5.48 11.72 0.86
C ASP A 154 4.31 11.62 1.86
N GLU A 155 3.07 11.79 1.40
CA GLU A 155 1.87 11.83 2.25
C GLU A 155 1.58 10.50 2.96
N PHE A 156 1.83 9.34 2.32
CA PHE A 156 1.56 8.04 2.96
C PHE A 156 2.60 7.66 4.04
N GLN A 157 3.76 8.33 4.06
CA GLN A 157 4.90 8.00 4.93
C GLN A 157 4.82 8.73 6.27
N THR A 158 3.85 8.38 7.13
CA THR A 158 3.58 9.11 8.37
C THR A 158 4.68 9.02 9.43
N SER A 159 5.65 8.12 9.27
CA SER A 159 6.74 7.92 10.22
C SER A 159 7.96 8.81 9.96
N ARG A 160 7.92 9.62 8.89
CA ARG A 160 9.07 10.35 8.36
C ARG A 160 8.68 11.78 7.98
N ALA A 161 9.68 12.65 7.88
CA ALA A 161 9.48 13.98 7.34
C ALA A 161 9.26 13.91 5.80
N PRO A 162 8.42 14.80 5.23
CA PRO A 162 8.32 14.97 3.78
C PRO A 162 9.68 15.20 3.14
N ASN A 163 9.83 14.86 1.86
CA ASN A 163 11.07 15.00 1.10
C ASN A 163 12.29 14.18 1.61
N SER A 164 12.15 13.38 2.66
CA SER A 164 13.28 12.64 3.25
C SER A 164 13.64 11.34 2.53
N ARG A 165 12.73 10.79 1.71
CA ARG A 165 12.94 9.58 0.91
C ARG A 165 12.71 9.89 -0.57
N ARG A 166 13.75 9.72 -1.38
CA ARG A 166 13.67 9.82 -2.84
C ARG A 166 14.22 8.53 -3.44
N PRO A 167 13.33 7.60 -3.81
CA PRO A 167 13.73 6.32 -4.38
C PRO A 167 14.58 6.50 -5.64
N LYS A 168 15.39 5.49 -5.96
CA LYS A 168 16.08 5.37 -7.24
C LYS A 168 15.59 4.12 -7.94
N VAL A 169 15.61 4.15 -9.27
CA VAL A 169 15.12 3.05 -10.10
C VAL A 169 16.06 2.87 -11.29
N ASP A 170 17.14 2.11 -11.11
CA ASP A 170 18.08 1.81 -12.20
C ASP A 170 17.75 0.48 -12.89
N ASN A 171 17.19 -0.48 -12.13
CA ASN A 171 16.85 -1.82 -12.61
C ASN A 171 15.63 -2.39 -11.86
N LEU A 172 15.18 -3.58 -12.25
CA LEU A 172 14.00 -4.21 -11.64
C LEU A 172 14.20 -4.57 -10.16
N TYR A 173 15.44 -4.84 -9.72
CA TYR A 173 15.72 -5.09 -8.30
C TYR A 173 15.37 -3.86 -7.45
N ASP A 174 15.75 -2.66 -7.91
CA ASP A 174 15.46 -1.42 -7.20
C ASP A 174 13.95 -1.16 -7.07
N VAL A 175 13.17 -1.52 -8.10
CA VAL A 175 11.70 -1.43 -8.05
C VAL A 175 11.15 -2.27 -6.91
N PHE A 176 11.55 -3.55 -6.82
CA PHE A 176 11.06 -4.43 -5.76
C PHE A 176 11.59 -4.04 -4.36
N VAL A 177 12.78 -3.44 -4.28
CA VAL A 177 13.26 -2.84 -3.02
C VAL A 177 12.37 -1.68 -2.59
N ASN A 178 12.00 -0.80 -3.52
CA ASN A 178 11.12 0.33 -3.22
C ASN A 178 9.73 -0.14 -2.77
N VAL A 179 9.14 -1.11 -3.48
CA VAL A 179 7.86 -1.72 -3.11
C VAL A 179 7.94 -2.32 -1.70
N ARG A 180 8.95 -3.15 -1.42
CA ARG A 180 9.16 -3.72 -0.07
C ARG A 180 9.23 -2.63 1.00
N ASP A 181 9.99 -1.58 0.75
CA ASP A 181 10.18 -0.50 1.72
C ASP A 181 8.91 0.34 1.90
N ASP A 182 8.06 0.44 0.87
CA ASP A 182 6.71 1.04 0.95
C ASP A 182 5.81 0.21 1.88
N GLU A 183 5.80 -1.13 1.75
CA GLU A 183 5.08 -2.03 2.68
C GLU A 183 5.48 -1.82 4.15
N ALA A 184 6.77 -1.51 4.38
CA ALA A 184 7.26 -1.20 5.72
C ALA A 184 6.71 0.12 6.26
N GLU A 185 6.51 1.13 5.41
CA GLU A 185 5.88 2.39 5.79
C GLU A 185 4.38 2.21 6.06
N HIS A 186 3.66 1.45 5.22
CA HIS A 186 2.26 1.09 5.49
C HIS A 186 2.11 0.41 6.87
N CYS A 187 2.99 -0.55 7.19
CA CYS A 187 2.99 -1.21 8.50
C CYS A 187 3.17 -0.21 9.67
N LYS A 188 4.04 0.79 9.52
CA LYS A 188 4.24 1.84 10.54
C LYS A 188 3.00 2.73 10.67
N THR A 189 2.39 3.13 9.56
CA THR A 189 1.18 3.94 9.52
C THR A 189 0.01 3.21 10.19
N MET A 190 -0.24 1.94 9.84
CA MET A 190 -1.27 1.10 10.45
C MET A 190 -1.05 0.91 11.95
N LYS A 191 0.21 0.73 12.38
CA LYS A 191 0.55 0.65 13.80
C LYS A 191 0.27 1.97 14.54
N ALA A 192 0.61 3.11 13.95
CA ALA A 192 0.33 4.42 14.53
C ALA A 192 -1.17 4.67 14.69
N CYS A 193 -2.00 4.24 13.73
CA CYS A 193 -3.45 4.35 13.78
C CYS A 193 -4.11 3.56 14.93
N GLN A 194 -3.43 2.55 15.47
CA GLN A 194 -3.96 1.76 16.59
C GLN A 194 -3.84 2.49 17.93
N THR A 195 -2.85 3.36 18.08
CA THR A 195 -2.59 4.13 19.31
C THR A 195 -3.12 5.55 19.21
N HIS A 196 -3.08 6.13 18.02
CA HIS A 196 -3.57 7.48 17.74
C HIS A 196 -4.80 7.37 16.83
N GLU A 197 -5.95 7.75 17.36
CA GLU A 197 -7.19 7.74 16.58
C GLU A 197 -7.15 8.72 15.38
N THR A 198 -6.34 9.78 15.47
CA THR A 198 -6.19 10.78 14.42
C THR A 198 -4.76 10.79 13.91
N LEU A 199 -4.60 10.51 12.62
CA LEU A 199 -3.33 10.68 11.91
C LEU A 199 -3.08 12.17 11.67
N ARG A 200 -1.81 12.54 11.48
CA ARG A 200 -1.45 13.85 10.96
C ARG A 200 -0.80 13.69 9.60
N SER A 201 -1.23 14.52 8.66
CA SER A 201 -0.59 14.62 7.35
C SER A 201 0.88 15.05 7.53
N PRO A 202 1.85 14.37 6.90
CA PRO A 202 3.26 14.81 6.91
C PRO A 202 3.44 16.26 6.44
N HIS A 203 2.67 16.68 5.43
CA HIS A 203 2.72 18.05 4.90
C HIS A 203 2.05 19.09 5.81
N ALA A 204 1.10 18.69 6.65
CA ALA A 204 0.50 19.59 7.64
C ALA A 204 1.50 20.03 8.73
N VAL A 205 2.55 19.23 8.99
CA VAL A 205 3.61 19.58 9.93
C VAL A 205 4.58 20.60 9.31
N GLN A 206 4.91 20.45 8.03
CA GLN A 206 5.83 21.35 7.34
C GLN A 206 5.26 22.77 7.22
N SER A 207 3.98 22.91 6.89
CA SER A 207 3.33 24.23 6.80
C SER A 207 3.30 24.98 8.14
N SER A 208 3.20 24.26 9.28
CA SER A 208 3.27 24.90 10.60
C SER A 208 4.68 25.39 10.96
N ILE A 209 5.72 24.66 10.53
CA ILE A 209 7.12 25.06 10.77
C ILE A 209 7.51 26.25 9.88
N GLU A 210 7.05 26.27 8.63
CA GLU A 210 7.28 27.39 7.71
C GLU A 210 6.53 28.65 8.16
N ALA A 211 5.30 28.53 8.67
CA ALA A 211 4.53 29.65 9.20
C ALA A 211 5.10 30.22 10.51
N ASP A 212 5.76 29.42 11.34
CA ASP A 212 6.42 29.88 12.57
C ASP A 212 7.82 30.49 12.30
N ALA A 213 8.34 30.38 11.08
CA ALA A 213 9.65 30.89 10.66
C ALA A 213 9.60 32.24 9.89
N GLU A 214 8.40 32.73 9.55
CA GLU A 214 8.13 34.06 8.97
C GLU A 214 7.70 35.08 10.04
#